data_AF-A0A5A7N6A3-F1
#
_entry.id   AF-A0A5A7N6A3-F1
#
_cell.length_a   1.000
_cell.length_b   1.000
_cell.length_c   1.000
_cell.angle_alpha   90.00
_cell.angle_beta   90.00
_cell.angle_gamma   90.00
#
_symmetry.space_group_name_H-M   'P 1'
#
loop_
_entity.id
_entity.type
_entity.pdbx_description
1 polymer ?
#
loop_
_entity_poly.entity_id
_entity_poly.type
_entity_poly.pdbx_seq_one_letter_code
_entity_poly.pdbx_strand_id
1 'polypeptide(L)'
;MMRVISVGERAWTLDLLRREKRIETEDGLIISWVPGQASALDASEIDRSKDVGTVTVERQTENGREDVVYGVDFAFAFHAFYPNAPIITKIDEG
;
A
#
# COMPACT_ATOMS: atom_id res chain seq x y z
N MET A 1 3.44 -3.82 14.42
CA MET A 1 2.05 -4.10 14.01
C MET A 1 1.96 -3.93 12.50
N MET A 2 1.37 -4.88 11.77
CA MET A 2 1.37 -4.87 10.31
C MET A 2 0.36 -3.86 9.76
N ARG A 3 0.81 -2.99 8.85
CA ARG A 3 -0.04 -2.06 8.10
C ARG A 3 -0.31 -2.58 6.70
N VAL A 4 -1.49 -2.26 6.18
CA VAL A 4 -1.92 -2.60 4.84
C VAL A 4 -2.49 -1.39 4.13
N ILE A 5 -2.39 -1.39 2.80
CA ILE A 5 -3.09 -0.47 1.93
C ILE A 5 -4.32 -1.19 1.40
N SER A 6 -5.50 -0.73 1.79
CA SER A 6 -6.78 -1.31 1.39
C SER A 6 -7.35 -0.56 0.17
N VAL A 7 -7.81 -1.29 -0.83
CA VAL A 7 -8.50 -0.74 -2.01
C VAL A 7 -9.72 -1.61 -2.27
N GLY A 8 -10.89 -1.12 -1.86
CA GLY A 8 -12.11 -1.93 -1.80
C GLY A 8 -11.89 -3.16 -0.91
N GLU A 9 -12.14 -4.36 -1.45
CA GLU A 9 -12.02 -5.64 -0.74
C GLU A 9 -10.67 -6.35 -0.97
N ARG A 10 -9.60 -5.59 -1.23
CA ARG A 10 -8.23 -6.12 -1.37
C ARG A 10 -7.29 -5.29 -0.51
N ALA A 11 -6.29 -5.94 0.05
CA ALA A 11 -5.27 -5.26 0.83
C ALA A 11 -3.86 -5.72 0.44
N TRP A 12 -2.92 -4.79 0.39
CA TRP A 12 -1.50 -5.07 0.17
C TRP A 12 -0.73 -4.70 1.42
N THR A 13 0.16 -5.57 1.88
CA THR A 13 1.01 -5.25 3.02
C THR A 13 1.96 -4.10 2.69
N LEU A 14 2.21 -3.23 3.67
CA LEU A 14 3.15 -2.14 3.49
C LEU A 14 4.57 -2.66 3.24
N ASP A 15 4.95 -3.79 3.83
CA ASP A 15 6.24 -4.45 3.57
C ASP A 15 6.40 -4.89 2.12
N LEU A 16 5.34 -5.44 1.50
CA LEU A 16 5.33 -5.75 0.08
C LEU A 16 5.56 -4.48 -0.76
N LEU A 17 4.81 -3.41 -0.48
CA LEU A 17 4.93 -2.15 -1.21
C LEU A 17 6.31 -1.50 -1.06
N ARG A 18 6.92 -1.58 0.12
CA ARG A 18 8.28 -1.11 0.35
C ARG A 18 9.32 -1.87 -0.46
N ARG A 19 9.11 -3.18 -0.68
CA ARG A 19 10.01 -4.02 -1.46
C ARG A 19 9.86 -3.76 -2.96
N GLU A 20 8.63 -3.81 -3.46
CA GLU A 20 8.36 -3.70 -4.89
C GLU A 20 8.41 -2.25 -5.40
N LYS A 21 8.20 -1.26 -4.51
CA LYS A 21 8.02 0.18 -4.80
C LYS A 21 6.80 0.53 -5.66
N ARG A 22 6.39 -0.39 -6.53
CA ARG A 22 5.26 -0.25 -7.44
C ARG A 22 4.68 -1.63 -7.70
N ILE A 23 3.37 -1.75 -7.55
CA ILE A 23 2.61 -2.96 -7.84
C ILE A 23 1.58 -2.60 -8.91
N GLU A 24 1.54 -3.38 -9.98
CA GLU A 24 0.53 -3.28 -11.02
C GLU A 24 -0.29 -4.57 -11.04
N THR A 25 -1.61 -4.45 -10.96
CA THR A 25 -2.53 -5.59 -10.99
C THR A 25 -3.06 -5.79 -12.41
N GLU A 26 -3.52 -7.00 -12.72
CA GLU A 26 -4.15 -7.31 -14.01
C GLU A 26 -5.39 -6.44 -14.31
N ASP A 27 -6.12 -5.98 -13.28
CA ASP A 27 -7.27 -5.07 -13.46
C ASP A 27 -6.86 -3.59 -13.65
N GLY A 28 -5.58 -3.29 -13.82
CA GLY A 28 -5.08 -1.95 -14.10
C GLY A 28 -4.93 -1.04 -12.87
N LEU A 29 -5.04 -1.57 -11.65
CA LEU A 29 -4.66 -0.85 -10.43
C LEU A 29 -3.14 -0.73 -10.33
N ILE A 30 -2.68 0.46 -9.98
CA ILE A 30 -1.28 0.82 -9.83
C ILE A 30 -1.11 1.38 -8.41
N ILE A 31 -0.34 0.68 -7.58
CA ILE A 31 -0.04 1.11 -6.21
C ILE A 31 1.44 1.44 -6.14
N SER A 32 1.79 2.69 -5.83
CA SER A 32 3.18 3.12 -5.70
C SER A 32 3.50 3.53 -4.27
N TRP A 33 4.72 3.26 -3.84
CA TRP A 33 5.24 3.64 -2.54
C TRP A 33 6.59 4.33 -2.71
N VAL A 34 6.73 5.48 -2.06
CA VAL A 34 8.01 6.17 -1.91
C VAL A 34 8.33 6.37 -0.43
N PRO A 35 9.61 6.33 -0.04
CA PRO A 35 9.99 6.58 1.34
C PRO A 35 9.49 7.96 1.78
N GLY A 36 9.03 8.05 3.03
CA GLY A 36 8.56 9.30 3.57
C GLY A 36 9.69 10.31 3.62
N GLN A 37 9.42 11.57 3.28
CA GLN A 37 10.34 12.66 3.60
C GLN A 37 10.36 12.79 5.12
N ALA A 38 11.31 12.13 5.78
CA ALA A 38 11.67 12.50 7.14
C ALA A 38 12.14 13.95 7.06
N SER A 39 11.36 14.89 7.62
CA SER A 39 11.85 16.25 7.81
C SER A 39 13.21 16.14 8.50
N ALA A 40 14.22 16.88 8.03
CA ALA A 40 15.59 16.79 8.55
C ALA A 40 15.69 17.07 10.08
N LEU A 41 14.61 17.60 10.68
CA LEU A 41 14.44 17.80 12.12
C LEU A 41 13.94 16.55 12.89
N ASP A 42 13.27 15.61 12.21
CA ASP A 42 12.68 14.36 12.75
C ASP A 42 13.52 13.12 12.41
N ALA A 43 14.58 13.28 11.60
CA ALA A 43 15.41 12.20 11.08
C ALA A 43 16.20 11.42 12.17
N SER A 44 16.22 11.90 13.41
CA SER A 44 16.99 11.29 14.50
C SER A 44 16.39 9.98 15.02
N GLU A 45 15.07 9.72 14.88
CA GLU A 45 14.44 8.53 15.51
C GLU A 45 13.23 7.94 14.76
N ILE A 46 13.16 8.03 13.43
CA ILE A 46 12.17 7.21 12.70
C ILE A 46 12.69 5.77 12.60
N ASP A 47 12.32 4.96 13.58
CA ASP A 47 12.37 3.49 13.45
C ASP A 47 11.76 3.11 12.09
N ARG A 48 12.52 2.40 11.25
CA ARG A 48 12.09 1.93 9.92
C ARG A 48 10.76 1.16 9.97
N SER A 49 10.39 0.65 11.14
CA SER A 49 9.10 0.01 11.40
C SER A 49 7.91 0.98 11.41
N LYS A 50 8.13 2.29 11.59
CA LYS A 50 7.11 3.35 11.63
C LYS A 50 6.98 4.15 10.33
N ASP A 51 7.95 4.06 9.41
CA ASP A 51 7.91 4.83 8.16
C ASP A 51 6.79 4.36 7.22
N VAL A 52 5.64 5.00 7.29
CA VAL A 52 4.50 4.69 6.41
C VAL A 52 4.84 4.97 4.95
N GLY A 53 5.76 5.91 4.70
CA GLY A 53 6.02 6.48 3.39
C GLY A 53 4.81 7.19 2.78
N THR A 54 4.98 7.63 1.53
CA THR A 54 3.89 8.17 0.73
C THR A 54 3.40 7.08 -0.22
N VAL A 55 2.10 6.79 -0.15
CA VAL A 55 1.43 5.84 -1.03
C VAL A 55 0.55 6.61 -2.02
N THR A 56 0.59 6.19 -3.28
CA THR A 56 -0.40 6.60 -4.29
C THR A 56 -1.07 5.36 -4.85
N VAL A 57 -2.38 5.47 -5.09
CA VAL A 57 -3.17 4.42 -5.72
C VAL A 57 -3.88 5.03 -6.89
N GLU A 58 -3.57 4.55 -8.09
CA GLU A 58 -4.12 5.01 -9.35
C GLU A 58 -4.74 3.82 -10.09
N ARG A 59 -5.67 4.09 -10.99
CA ARG A 59 -6.19 3.10 -11.95
C ARG A 59 -5.94 3.59 -13.36
N GLN A 60 -5.45 2.69 -14.20
CA GLN A 60 -5.37 2.91 -15.64
C GLN A 60 -6.78 2.88 -16.25
N THR A 61 -7.18 3.97 -16.88
CA THR A 61 -8.43 4.14 -17.63
C THR A 61 -8.14 4.49 -19.09
N GLU A 62 -9.17 4.55 -19.93
CA GLU A 62 -9.03 4.97 -21.33
C GLU A 62 -8.52 6.43 -21.46
N ASN A 63 -8.74 7.25 -20.44
CA ASN A 63 -8.36 8.67 -20.42
C ASN A 63 -7.02 8.94 -19.70
N GLY A 64 -6.35 7.91 -19.18
CA GLY A 64 -5.08 8.05 -18.47
C GLY A 64 -5.09 7.35 -17.11
N ARG A 65 -4.46 7.97 -16.10
CA ARG A 65 -4.45 7.48 -14.72
C ARG A 65 -5.38 8.33 -13.87
N GLU A 66 -6.18 7.67 -13.06
CA GLU A 66 -7.11 8.32 -12.14
C GLU A 66 -6.86 7.86 -10.71
N ASP A 67 -6.89 8.79 -9.75
CA ASP A 67 -6.71 8.47 -8.34
C ASP A 67 -7.84 7.58 -7.82
N VAL A 68 -7.48 6.56 -7.05
CA VAL A 68 -8.42 5.61 -6.45
C VAL A 68 -8.43 5.81 -4.95
N VAL A 69 -9.62 5.78 -4.36
CA VAL A 69 -9.79 5.81 -2.91
C VAL A 69 -9.14 4.57 -2.29
N TYR A 70 -8.24 4.80 -1.33
CA TYR A 70 -7.55 3.76 -0.58
C TYR A 70 -7.52 4.09 0.91
N GLY A 71 -7.38 3.05 1.74
CA GLY A 71 -7.18 3.15 3.18
C GLY A 71 -5.77 2.72 3.59
N VAL A 72 -5.29 3.23 4.74
CA VAL A 72 -4.03 2.80 5.36
C VAL A 72 -4.33 2.21 6.74
N ASP A 73 -4.70 0.94 6.75
CA ASP A 73 -5.25 0.25 7.91
C ASP A 73 -4.22 -0.62 8.62
N PHE A 74 -4.59 -1.12 9.80
CA PHE A 74 -3.91 -2.28 10.39
C PHE A 74 -4.51 -3.56 9.82
N ALA A 75 -3.65 -4.56 9.56
CA ALA A 75 -4.08 -5.83 8.98
C ALA A 75 -5.22 -6.51 9.77
N PHE A 76 -5.15 -6.49 11.11
CA PHE A 76 -6.19 -7.08 11.96
C PHE A 76 -7.53 -6.33 11.85
N ALA A 77 -7.50 -5.00 11.70
CA ALA A 77 -8.71 -4.19 11.59
C ALA A 77 -9.36 -4.43 10.23
N PHE A 78 -8.57 -4.41 9.15
CA PHE A 78 -9.05 -4.78 7.82
C PHE A 78 -9.71 -6.16 7.81
N HIS A 79 -9.05 -7.16 8.40
CA HIS A 79 -9.60 -8.52 8.49
C HIS A 79 -10.90 -8.60 9.32
N ALA A 80 -11.04 -7.78 10.38
CA ALA A 80 -12.27 -7.75 11.17
C ALA A 80 -13.48 -7.22 10.36
N PHE A 81 -13.27 -6.27 9.45
CA PHE A 81 -14.32 -5.73 8.59
C PHE A 81 -14.52 -6.53 7.28
N TYR A 82 -13.46 -7.15 6.77
CA TYR A 82 -13.45 -7.92 5.53
C TYR A 82 -12.77 -9.29 5.75
N PRO A 83 -13.42 -10.24 6.44
CA PRO A 83 -12.79 -11.49 6.87
C PRO A 83 -12.36 -12.40 5.72
N ASN A 84 -13.02 -12.29 4.56
CA ASN A 84 -12.73 -13.10 3.38
C ASN A 84 -11.84 -12.36 2.35
N ALA A 85 -11.54 -11.08 2.57
CA ALA A 85 -10.73 -10.31 1.65
C ALA A 85 -9.25 -10.73 1.72
N PRO A 86 -8.56 -10.89 0.58
CA PRO A 86 -7.16 -11.28 0.58
C PRO A 86 -6.26 -10.15 1.09
N ILE A 87 -5.27 -10.53 1.91
CA ILE A 87 -4.13 -9.69 2.27
C ILE A 87 -2.91 -10.20 1.48
N ILE A 88 -2.45 -9.39 0.55
CA ILE A 88 -1.41 -9.72 -0.42
C ILE A 88 -0.04 -9.38 0.20
N THR A 89 0.82 -10.39 0.30
CA THR A 89 2.15 -10.31 0.93
C THR A 89 3.31 -10.54 -0.05
N LYS A 90 2.99 -11.06 -1.24
CA LYS A 90 3.89 -11.32 -2.36
C LYS A 90 3.12 -11.10 -3.67
N ILE A 91 3.84 -10.71 -4.72
CA ILE A 91 3.34 -10.82 -6.10
C ILE A 91 3.86 -12.17 -6.59
N ASP A 92 2.97 -13.06 -7.03
CA ASP A 92 3.40 -14.30 -7.68
C ASP A 92 4.02 -13.91 -9.03
N GLU A 93 5.36 -13.93 -9.09
CA GLU A 93 6.09 -13.95 -10.35
C GLU A 93 5.75 -15.31 -10.99
N GLY A 94 5.04 -15.28 -12.11
CA GLY A 94 4.64 -16.48 -12.85
C GLY A 94 5.81 -17.37 -13.26
#